data_AF-A0A2H0WBD0-F1
#
_entry.id   AF-A0A2H0WBD0-F1
#
_cell.length_a   1.000
_cell.length_b   1.000
_cell.length_c   1.000
_cell.angle_alpha   90.00
_cell.angle_beta   90.00
_cell.angle_gamma   90.00
#
_symmetry.space_group_name_H-M   'P 1'
#
loop_
_entity.id
_entity.type
_entity.pdbx_description
1 polymer ?
#
loop_
_entity_poly.entity_id
_entity_poly.type
_entity_poly.pdbx_seq_one_letter_code
_entity_poly.pdbx_strand_id
1 'polypeptide(L)'
;MAKEGFDWAFCEHALTVGYRGSLTEVIQIIGRCTRDSSNKTHAQFTNLVPEPDAKGEDVSDAVNNMLKAITSSLLMEQVLAPSFKFKPKIDGEPPQPGVIRIKGLNEPKTPLGRSILENDMADLKANILQNEEVRKAIAGLADPKYITEDVVPRIIREKYPELDEDDVQVICHHHHIESVLPGLETKVEGDQRFIKMAGKFINVEELNIDLIESINPFQRAYEILSKAVDKDILKAVQQAITLKNTKMTLEEAKYLFPKINEFYAANGREPDANSSDPVEVMLGRALAYLRRAEAESNLK
;
A
#
# COMPACT_ATOMS: atom_id res chain seq x y z
N MET A 1 -6.18 -4.72 26.92
CA MET A 1 -6.89 -5.81 27.62
C MET A 1 -8.36 -5.61 27.28
N ALA A 2 -8.81 -6.31 26.24
CA ALA A 2 -10.18 -6.48 25.74
C ALA A 2 -10.08 -7.48 24.57
N LYS A 3 -9.29 -8.55 24.75
CA LYS A 3 -8.78 -9.36 23.64
C LYS A 3 -9.82 -10.37 23.16
N GLU A 4 -10.61 -10.95 24.05
CA GLU A 4 -11.69 -11.90 23.72
C GLU A 4 -12.87 -11.75 24.71
N GLY A 5 -14.10 -11.91 24.22
CA GLY A 5 -15.31 -12.07 25.06
C GLY A 5 -16.07 -10.81 25.49
N PHE A 6 -15.55 -9.59 25.25
CA PHE A 6 -16.28 -8.36 25.57
C PHE A 6 -16.99 -7.80 24.34
N ASP A 7 -18.29 -8.09 24.24
CA ASP A 7 -19.16 -7.58 23.18
C ASP A 7 -19.90 -6.33 23.66
N TRP A 8 -19.42 -5.16 23.23
CA TRP A 8 -20.07 -3.88 23.51
C TRP A 8 -20.63 -3.33 22.20
N ALA A 9 -21.87 -3.71 21.89
CA ALA A 9 -22.57 -3.27 20.68
C ALA A 9 -22.70 -1.73 20.60
N PHE A 10 -22.82 -1.03 21.73
CA PHE A 10 -22.92 0.44 21.80
C PHE A 10 -21.59 1.20 21.65
N CYS A 11 -20.47 0.56 21.28
CA CYS A 11 -19.14 1.16 21.29
C CYS A 11 -18.97 2.13 20.11
N GLU A 12 -18.91 3.42 20.38
CA GLU A 12 -18.79 4.48 19.36
C GLU A 12 -17.35 4.85 19.04
N HIS A 13 -16.41 4.61 19.96
CA HIS A 13 -15.01 4.99 19.79
C HIS A 13 -14.06 3.92 20.31
N ALA A 14 -13.16 3.44 19.45
CA ALA A 14 -12.02 2.62 19.83
C ALA A 14 -10.71 3.41 19.68
N LEU A 15 -9.93 3.49 20.77
CA LEU A 15 -8.62 4.14 20.81
C LEU A 15 -7.51 3.11 21.03
N THR A 16 -6.52 3.09 20.15
CA THR A 16 -5.27 2.34 20.36
C THR A 16 -4.09 3.29 20.54
N VAL A 17 -3.14 2.89 21.37
CA VAL A 17 -1.90 3.63 21.63
C VAL A 17 -0.72 2.76 21.24
N GLY A 18 0.17 3.32 20.42
CA GLY A 18 1.36 2.67 19.93
C GLY A 18 1.09 1.63 18.83
N TYR A 19 2.16 0.95 18.43
CA TYR A 19 2.08 -0.11 17.44
C TYR A 19 1.52 -1.41 18.04
N ARG A 20 0.58 -2.04 17.33
CA ARG A 20 0.09 -3.39 17.63
C ARG A 20 0.76 -4.39 16.69
N GLY A 21 1.31 -5.46 17.27
CA GLY A 21 2.11 -6.43 16.54
C GLY A 21 1.38 -7.19 15.43
N SER A 22 0.05 -7.29 15.49
CA SER A 22 -0.77 -8.05 14.55
C SER A 22 -1.85 -7.18 13.90
N LEU A 23 -1.89 -7.18 12.56
CA LEU A 23 -2.94 -6.53 11.78
C LEU A 23 -4.31 -7.16 12.04
N THR A 24 -4.35 -8.48 12.25
CA THR A 24 -5.56 -9.21 12.62
C THR A 24 -6.15 -8.69 13.94
N GLU A 25 -5.31 -8.35 14.93
CA GLU A 25 -5.76 -7.75 16.19
C GLU A 25 -6.41 -6.37 15.95
N VAL A 26 -5.84 -5.56 15.06
CA VAL A 26 -6.38 -4.24 14.70
C VAL A 26 -7.74 -4.37 14.02
N ILE A 27 -7.89 -5.29 13.07
CA ILE A 27 -9.16 -5.57 12.38
C ILE A 27 -10.23 -6.00 13.38
N GLN A 28 -9.88 -6.89 14.33
CA GLN A 28 -10.80 -7.33 15.37
C GLN A 28 -11.25 -6.19 16.29
N ILE A 29 -10.36 -5.26 16.64
CA ILE A 29 -10.71 -4.07 17.45
C ILE A 29 -11.69 -3.19 16.69
N ILE A 30 -11.41 -2.90 15.42
CA ILE A 30 -12.23 -2.01 14.60
C ILE A 30 -13.60 -2.65 14.35
N GLY A 31 -13.63 -3.92 13.98
CA GLY A 31 -14.85 -4.69 13.76
C GLY A 31 -15.76 -4.78 15.00
N ARG A 32 -15.27 -4.48 16.20
CA ARG A 32 -16.13 -4.35 17.40
C ARG A 32 -16.77 -2.97 17.50
N CYS A 33 -16.05 -1.91 17.16
CA CYS A 33 -16.57 -0.55 17.18
C CYS A 33 -17.57 -0.31 16.04
N THR A 34 -17.33 -0.88 14.86
CA THR A 34 -18.15 -0.65 13.65
C THR A 34 -19.40 -1.52 13.55
N ARG A 35 -19.76 -2.30 14.59
CA ARG A 35 -21.05 -3.02 14.62
C ARG A 35 -22.22 -2.05 14.71
N ASP A 36 -23.26 -2.34 13.95
CA ASP A 36 -24.52 -1.59 13.99
C ASP A 36 -25.18 -1.70 15.38
N SER A 37 -25.66 -0.57 15.88
CA SER A 37 -26.41 -0.48 17.13
C SER A 37 -27.37 0.70 17.07
N SER A 38 -28.51 0.58 17.75
CA SER A 38 -29.59 1.58 17.76
C SER A 38 -29.17 2.99 18.18
N ASN A 39 -28.07 3.14 18.92
CA ASN A 39 -27.56 4.43 19.39
C ASN A 39 -26.52 5.07 18.45
N LYS A 40 -26.05 4.38 17.40
CA LYS A 40 -24.90 4.83 16.63
C LYS A 40 -25.32 5.49 15.32
N THR A 41 -24.89 6.73 15.14
CA THR A 41 -24.87 7.42 13.85
C THR A 41 -23.45 7.56 13.29
N HIS A 42 -22.44 7.30 14.13
CA HIS A 42 -21.02 7.38 13.79
C HIS A 42 -20.24 6.37 14.64
N ALA A 43 -19.20 5.78 14.07
CA ALA A 43 -18.21 4.96 14.78
C ALA A 43 -16.81 5.47 14.41
N GLN A 44 -15.95 5.62 15.41
CA GLN A 44 -14.61 6.15 15.26
C GLN A 44 -13.56 5.15 15.73
N PHE A 45 -12.52 4.97 14.94
CA PHE A 45 -11.30 4.32 15.38
C PHE A 45 -10.16 5.34 15.34
N THR A 46 -9.42 5.45 16.43
CA THR A 46 -8.25 6.33 16.53
C THR A 46 -7.04 5.51 16.92
N ASN A 47 -5.99 5.56 16.11
CA ASN A 47 -4.71 4.97 16.43
C ASN A 47 -3.68 6.07 16.70
N LEU A 48 -3.22 6.17 17.94
CA LEU A 48 -2.16 7.09 18.33
C LEU A 48 -0.81 6.45 18.07
N VAL A 49 -0.07 6.98 17.09
CA VAL A 49 1.28 6.57 16.75
C VAL A 49 2.23 7.69 17.20
N PRO A 50 3.38 7.36 17.83
CA PRO A 50 4.38 8.38 18.12
C PRO A 50 4.83 9.06 16.83
N GLU A 51 4.92 10.39 16.88
CA GLU A 51 5.49 11.17 15.78
C GLU A 51 6.98 10.84 15.64
N PRO A 52 7.46 10.56 14.41
CA PRO A 52 8.88 10.34 14.18
C PRO A 52 9.66 11.65 14.40
N ASP A 53 10.49 11.71 15.43
CA ASP A 53 11.46 12.79 15.58
C ASP A 53 12.57 12.60 14.53
N ALA A 54 12.60 13.48 13.52
CA ALA A 54 13.58 13.44 12.43
C ALA A 54 15.06 13.47 12.89
N LYS A 55 15.34 13.84 14.15
CA LYS A 55 16.68 13.90 14.73
C LYS A 55 17.01 12.75 15.68
N GLY A 56 16.06 11.86 15.96
CA GLY A 56 16.25 10.74 16.88
C GLY A 56 16.93 9.52 16.24
N GLU A 57 17.53 8.65 17.07
CA GLU A 57 18.09 7.37 16.60
C GLU A 57 16.99 6.38 16.13
N ASP A 58 15.75 6.59 16.58
CA ASP A 58 14.60 5.71 16.31
C ASP A 58 13.74 6.14 15.11
N VAL A 59 14.21 7.07 14.27
CA VAL A 59 13.46 7.55 13.08
C VAL A 59 12.96 6.39 12.23
N SER A 60 13.81 5.40 11.99
CA SER A 60 13.47 4.24 11.14
C SER A 60 12.29 3.45 11.71
N ASP A 61 12.23 3.28 13.02
CA ASP A 61 11.19 2.50 13.69
C ASP A 61 9.89 3.29 13.84
N ALA A 62 9.98 4.58 14.16
CA ALA A 62 8.82 5.46 14.20
C ALA A 62 8.15 5.57 12.82
N VAL A 63 8.94 5.72 11.75
CA VAL A 63 8.47 5.71 10.36
C VAL A 63 7.85 4.38 9.99
N ASN A 64 8.49 3.26 10.35
CA ASN A 64 7.95 1.94 10.10
C ASN A 64 6.58 1.76 10.78
N ASN A 65 6.46 2.20 12.03
CA ASN A 65 5.20 2.15 12.78
C ASN A 65 4.11 3.05 12.16
N MET A 66 4.47 4.23 11.65
CA MET A 66 3.56 5.11 10.93
C MET A 66 3.05 4.46 9.63
N LEU A 67 3.96 3.92 8.81
CA LEU A 67 3.58 3.20 7.58
C LEU A 67 2.66 2.03 7.89
N LYS A 68 2.94 1.26 8.95
CA LYS A 68 2.05 0.19 9.42
C LYS A 68 0.66 0.70 9.80
N ALA A 69 0.55 1.84 10.47
CA ALA A 69 -0.74 2.42 10.82
C ALA A 69 -1.54 2.90 9.59
N ILE A 70 -0.87 3.47 8.60
CA ILE A 70 -1.47 3.83 7.31
C ILE A 70 -1.97 2.58 6.59
N THR A 71 -1.14 1.54 6.51
CA THR A 71 -1.50 0.24 5.94
C THR A 71 -2.75 -0.35 6.61
N SER A 72 -2.82 -0.33 7.94
CA SER A 72 -4.01 -0.79 8.68
C SER A 72 -5.25 0.02 8.33
N SER A 73 -5.12 1.33 8.18
CA SER A 73 -6.23 2.22 7.84
C SER A 73 -6.75 1.95 6.42
N LEU A 74 -5.84 1.74 5.47
CA LEU A 74 -6.17 1.40 4.08
C LEU A 74 -6.85 0.03 3.98
N LEU A 75 -6.34 -0.97 4.69
CA LEU A 75 -6.97 -2.29 4.72
C LEU A 75 -8.40 -2.18 5.27
N MET A 76 -8.61 -1.38 6.31
CA MET A 76 -9.93 -1.21 6.91
C MET A 76 -10.90 -0.45 6.02
N GLU A 77 -10.42 0.54 5.28
CA GLU A 77 -11.20 1.17 4.23
C GLU A 77 -11.68 0.12 3.22
N GLN A 78 -10.80 -0.77 2.77
CA GLN A 78 -11.17 -1.81 1.81
C GLN A 78 -12.10 -2.87 2.40
N VAL A 79 -11.99 -3.20 3.69
CA VAL A 79 -12.87 -4.16 4.37
C VAL A 79 -14.27 -3.58 4.59
N LEU A 80 -14.37 -2.28 4.88
CA LEU A 80 -15.66 -1.59 5.07
C LEU A 80 -16.28 -1.11 3.75
N ALA A 81 -15.50 -1.05 2.67
CA ALA A 81 -16.01 -0.68 1.36
C ALA A 81 -17.11 -1.64 0.90
N PRO A 82 -18.15 -1.15 0.21
CA PRO A 82 -19.18 -2.00 -0.38
C PRO A 82 -18.53 -3.06 -1.30
N SER A 83 -18.91 -4.33 -1.11
CA SER A 83 -18.45 -5.41 -1.99
C SER A 83 -19.12 -5.29 -3.35
N PHE A 84 -18.32 -4.99 -4.38
CA PHE A 84 -18.74 -5.09 -5.78
C PHE A 84 -18.33 -6.46 -6.32
N LYS A 85 -19.21 -7.08 -7.11
CA LYS A 85 -18.86 -8.27 -7.87
C LYS A 85 -18.31 -7.86 -9.22
N PHE A 86 -17.03 -8.12 -9.46
CA PHE A 86 -16.39 -7.87 -10.74
C PHE A 86 -16.56 -9.08 -11.65
N LYS A 87 -17.02 -8.85 -12.88
CA LYS A 87 -17.20 -9.90 -13.89
C LYS A 87 -16.66 -9.47 -15.25
N PRO A 88 -16.26 -10.42 -16.10
CA PRO A 88 -15.98 -10.13 -17.50
C PRO A 88 -17.17 -9.44 -18.17
N LYS A 89 -16.87 -8.48 -19.04
CA LYS A 89 -17.89 -7.88 -19.90
C LYS A 89 -18.15 -8.79 -21.11
N ILE A 90 -19.39 -9.22 -21.26
CA ILE A 90 -19.91 -9.96 -22.41
C ILE A 90 -20.96 -9.08 -23.08
N ASP A 91 -20.86 -8.91 -24.40
CA ASP A 91 -21.78 -8.07 -25.15
C ASP A 91 -23.21 -8.64 -25.11
N GLY A 92 -24.18 -7.77 -24.84
CA GLY A 92 -25.60 -8.13 -24.78
C GLY A 92 -26.13 -8.56 -23.40
N GLU A 93 -25.29 -8.64 -22.37
CA GLU A 93 -25.79 -8.88 -21.01
C GLU A 93 -26.30 -7.58 -20.35
N PRO A 94 -27.49 -7.61 -19.72
CA PRO A 94 -28.04 -6.42 -19.10
C PRO A 94 -27.24 -6.00 -17.85
N PRO A 95 -27.26 -4.70 -17.51
CA PRO A 95 -26.70 -4.19 -16.25
C PRO A 95 -27.36 -4.90 -15.07
N GLN A 96 -26.55 -5.33 -14.09
CA GLN A 96 -27.04 -5.95 -12.86
C GLN A 96 -26.62 -5.10 -11.66
N PRO A 97 -27.55 -4.76 -10.73
CA PRO A 97 -27.20 -4.04 -9.52
C PRO A 97 -26.13 -4.79 -8.70
N GLY A 98 -25.08 -4.08 -8.30
CA GLY A 98 -23.97 -4.65 -7.50
C GLY A 98 -22.91 -5.41 -8.31
N VAL A 99 -23.08 -5.54 -9.63
CA VAL A 99 -22.10 -6.16 -10.54
C VAL A 99 -21.47 -5.09 -11.42
N ILE A 100 -20.14 -5.02 -11.41
CA ILE A 100 -19.36 -4.16 -12.33
C ILE A 100 -18.74 -5.07 -13.38
N ARG A 101 -19.05 -4.80 -14.65
CA ARG A 101 -18.53 -5.57 -15.79
C ARG A 101 -17.33 -4.87 -16.38
N ILE A 102 -16.21 -5.58 -16.51
CA ILE A 102 -14.94 -5.03 -16.98
C ILE A 102 -14.53 -5.75 -18.26
N LYS A 103 -14.27 -4.98 -19.31
CA LYS A 103 -13.74 -5.52 -20.58
C LYS A 103 -12.31 -6.02 -20.36
N GLY A 104 -11.99 -7.19 -20.92
CA GLY A 104 -10.67 -7.81 -20.81
C GLY A 104 -10.38 -8.53 -19.49
N LEU A 105 -11.31 -8.52 -18.54
CA LEU A 105 -11.18 -9.30 -17.30
C LEU A 105 -11.42 -10.79 -17.59
N ASN A 106 -10.51 -11.64 -17.14
CA ASN A 106 -10.59 -13.10 -17.26
C ASN A 106 -11.26 -13.73 -16.03
N GLU A 107 -11.79 -14.94 -16.17
CA GLU A 107 -12.31 -15.73 -15.04
C GLU A 107 -11.32 -16.81 -14.60
N PRO A 108 -11.35 -17.23 -13.31
CA PRO A 108 -10.51 -18.32 -12.86
C PRO A 108 -10.87 -19.66 -13.53
N LYS A 109 -9.85 -20.35 -14.00
CA LYS A 109 -9.92 -21.68 -14.61
C LYS A 109 -10.08 -22.77 -13.56
N THR A 110 -9.39 -22.66 -12.43
CA THR A 110 -9.37 -23.73 -11.42
C THR A 110 -10.37 -23.49 -10.29
N PRO A 111 -10.82 -24.56 -9.60
CA PRO A 111 -11.60 -24.42 -8.37
C PRO A 111 -10.87 -23.64 -7.28
N LEU A 112 -9.54 -23.77 -7.20
CA LEU A 112 -8.73 -23.04 -6.23
C LEU A 112 -8.77 -21.53 -6.51
N GLY A 113 -8.57 -21.10 -7.75
CA GLY A 113 -8.65 -19.70 -8.14
C GLY A 113 -10.01 -19.08 -7.82
N ARG A 114 -11.12 -19.81 -8.06
CA ARG A 114 -12.47 -19.35 -7.66
C ARG A 114 -12.61 -19.22 -6.15
N SER A 115 -12.15 -20.23 -5.40
CA SER A 115 -12.21 -20.21 -3.94
C SER A 115 -11.43 -19.03 -3.35
N ILE A 116 -10.28 -18.70 -3.93
CA ILE A 116 -9.47 -17.56 -3.48
C ILE A 116 -10.23 -16.24 -3.68
N LEU A 117 -10.79 -16.03 -4.88
CA LEU A 117 -11.56 -14.81 -5.17
C LEU A 117 -12.79 -14.66 -4.26
N GLU A 118 -13.45 -15.76 -3.91
CA GLU A 118 -14.67 -15.73 -3.11
C GLU A 118 -14.41 -15.60 -1.61
N ASN A 119 -13.37 -16.25 -1.09
CA ASN A 119 -13.21 -16.45 0.36
C ASN A 119 -11.93 -15.85 0.94
N ASP A 120 -10.84 -15.78 0.16
CA ASP A 120 -9.51 -15.45 0.69
C ASP A 120 -8.98 -14.06 0.31
N MET A 121 -9.68 -13.31 -0.56
CA MET A 121 -9.19 -12.02 -1.04
C MET A 121 -8.85 -11.03 0.09
N ALA A 122 -9.60 -11.03 1.19
CA ALA A 122 -9.32 -10.18 2.34
C ALA A 122 -7.98 -10.52 3.01
N ASP A 123 -7.69 -11.82 3.19
CA ASP A 123 -6.43 -12.28 3.79
C ASP A 123 -5.25 -12.11 2.82
N LEU A 124 -5.46 -12.34 1.52
CA LEU A 124 -4.46 -12.06 0.49
C LEU A 124 -4.08 -10.57 0.46
N LYS A 125 -5.05 -9.66 0.48
CA LYS A 125 -4.79 -8.21 0.58
C LYS A 125 -4.00 -7.86 1.82
N ALA A 126 -4.37 -8.41 2.97
CA ALA A 126 -3.66 -8.20 4.22
C ALA A 126 -2.19 -8.64 4.11
N ASN A 127 -1.93 -9.78 3.47
CA ASN A 127 -0.58 -10.28 3.22
C ASN A 127 0.22 -9.36 2.27
N ILE A 128 -0.38 -8.94 1.15
CA ILE A 128 0.22 -8.00 0.19
C ILE A 128 0.59 -6.68 0.87
N LEU A 129 -0.35 -6.08 1.59
CA LEU A 129 -0.17 -4.79 2.26
C LEU A 129 0.87 -4.83 3.38
N GLN A 130 1.11 -6.00 3.99
CA GLN A 130 2.15 -6.19 5.00
C GLN A 130 3.55 -6.37 4.40
N ASN A 131 3.66 -6.71 3.12
CA ASN A 131 4.93 -6.91 2.44
C ASN A 131 5.79 -5.63 2.48
N GLU A 132 7.09 -5.80 2.74
CA GLU A 132 7.99 -4.66 2.92
C GLU A 132 8.17 -3.83 1.64
N GLU A 133 8.25 -4.47 0.47
CA GLU A 133 8.36 -3.77 -0.82
C GLU A 133 7.08 -2.98 -1.14
N VAL A 134 5.91 -3.55 -0.85
CA VAL A 134 4.62 -2.86 -1.02
C VAL A 134 4.52 -1.63 -0.12
N ARG A 135 4.96 -1.74 1.14
CA ARG A 135 4.98 -0.59 2.06
C ARG A 135 5.94 0.52 1.63
N LYS A 136 7.01 0.17 0.91
CA LYS A 136 7.91 1.16 0.28
C LYS A 136 7.22 1.85 -0.88
N ALA A 137 6.46 1.12 -1.68
CA ALA A 137 5.64 1.70 -2.75
C ALA A 137 4.67 2.76 -2.22
N ILE A 138 3.99 2.46 -1.10
CA ILE A 138 3.12 3.41 -0.39
C ILE A 138 3.87 4.69 0.02
N ALA A 139 5.13 4.57 0.44
CA ALA A 139 5.99 5.70 0.79
C ALA A 139 6.60 6.43 -0.43
N GLY A 140 6.28 6.01 -1.66
CA GLY A 140 6.86 6.56 -2.88
C GLY A 140 8.32 6.16 -3.11
N LEU A 141 8.76 5.03 -2.54
CA LEU A 141 10.14 4.55 -2.55
C LEU A 141 10.37 3.31 -3.44
N ALA A 142 9.30 2.79 -4.02
CA ALA A 142 9.37 1.72 -5.00
C ALA A 142 8.46 2.08 -6.17
N ASP A 143 8.87 1.66 -7.37
CA ASP A 143 8.06 1.83 -8.58
C ASP A 143 6.74 1.06 -8.42
N PRO A 144 5.58 1.73 -8.44
CA PRO A 144 4.29 1.06 -8.38
C PRO A 144 4.11 -0.04 -9.41
N LYS A 145 4.69 0.10 -10.62
CA LYS A 145 4.57 -0.91 -11.68
C LYS A 145 5.30 -2.20 -11.34
N TYR A 146 6.55 -2.11 -10.89
CA TYR A 146 7.29 -3.27 -10.38
C TYR A 146 6.54 -3.98 -9.26
N ILE A 147 5.85 -3.22 -8.40
CA ILE A 147 5.09 -3.80 -7.30
C ILE A 147 3.88 -4.58 -7.82
N THR A 148 3.12 -4.01 -8.76
CA THR A 148 1.94 -4.67 -9.33
C THR A 148 2.29 -5.84 -10.27
N GLU A 149 3.37 -5.71 -11.05
CA GLU A 149 3.76 -6.67 -12.11
C GLU A 149 4.67 -7.80 -11.61
N ASP A 150 5.47 -7.57 -10.55
CA ASP A 150 6.41 -8.58 -10.05
C ASP A 150 6.12 -8.99 -8.60
N VAL A 151 5.96 -8.01 -7.70
CA VAL A 151 5.88 -8.29 -6.25
C VAL A 151 4.55 -8.92 -5.87
N VAL A 152 3.42 -8.36 -6.33
CA VAL A 152 2.09 -8.91 -6.04
C VAL A 152 1.94 -10.35 -6.57
N PRO A 153 2.26 -10.66 -7.85
CA PRO A 153 2.23 -12.04 -8.33
C PRO A 153 3.14 -12.97 -7.55
N ARG A 154 4.35 -12.52 -7.18
CA ARG A 154 5.28 -13.31 -6.35
C ARG A 154 4.66 -13.65 -4.99
N ILE A 155 4.05 -12.68 -4.31
CA ILE A 155 3.36 -12.91 -3.03
C ILE A 155 2.22 -13.92 -3.19
N ILE A 156 1.44 -13.83 -4.26
CA ILE A 156 0.35 -14.77 -4.55
C ILE A 156 0.90 -16.19 -4.74
N ARG A 157 1.98 -16.36 -5.51
CA ARG A 157 2.62 -17.67 -5.72
C ARG A 157 3.21 -18.25 -4.45
N GLU A 158 3.86 -17.42 -3.63
CA GLU A 158 4.41 -17.83 -2.35
C GLU A 158 3.31 -18.32 -1.39
N LYS A 159 2.15 -17.65 -1.40
CA LYS A 159 1.01 -18.02 -0.57
C LYS A 159 0.24 -19.23 -1.11
N TYR A 160 0.13 -19.35 -2.43
CA TYR A 160 -0.59 -20.43 -3.12
C TYR A 160 0.31 -21.11 -4.17
N PRO A 161 1.25 -21.98 -3.75
CA PRO A 161 2.25 -22.57 -4.67
C PRO A 161 1.67 -23.50 -5.75
N GLU A 162 0.47 -24.03 -5.53
CA GLU A 162 -0.22 -24.94 -6.47
C GLU A 162 -1.19 -24.20 -7.42
N LEU A 163 -1.24 -22.88 -7.34
CA LEU A 163 -2.12 -22.07 -8.18
C LEU A 163 -1.62 -22.02 -9.62
N ASP A 164 -2.53 -22.21 -10.58
CA ASP A 164 -2.23 -22.07 -12.00
C ASP A 164 -1.85 -20.63 -12.37
N GLU A 165 -0.92 -20.45 -13.30
CA GLU A 165 -0.41 -19.12 -13.67
C GLU A 165 -1.49 -18.21 -14.28
N ASP A 166 -2.47 -18.76 -15.00
CA ASP A 166 -3.57 -17.94 -15.50
C ASP A 166 -4.46 -17.45 -14.36
N ASP A 167 -4.64 -18.26 -13.32
CA ASP A 167 -5.38 -17.88 -12.12
C ASP A 167 -4.61 -16.87 -11.26
N VAL A 168 -3.27 -16.95 -11.22
CA VAL A 168 -2.43 -15.91 -10.60
C VAL A 168 -2.72 -14.54 -11.24
N GLN A 169 -2.72 -14.46 -12.58
CA GLN A 169 -3.02 -13.20 -13.29
C GLN A 169 -4.44 -12.71 -13.01
N VAL A 170 -5.43 -13.61 -13.01
CA VAL A 170 -6.81 -13.25 -12.67
C VAL A 170 -6.88 -12.66 -11.27
N ILE A 171 -6.25 -13.28 -10.27
CA ILE A 171 -6.24 -12.80 -8.90
C ILE A 171 -5.52 -11.45 -8.78
N CYS A 172 -4.42 -11.23 -9.52
CA CYS A 172 -3.74 -9.94 -9.60
C CYS A 172 -4.68 -8.84 -10.13
N HIS A 173 -5.40 -9.09 -11.23
CA HIS A 173 -6.37 -8.13 -11.77
C HIS A 173 -7.45 -7.79 -10.74
N HIS A 174 -8.04 -8.79 -10.10
CA HIS A 174 -9.05 -8.59 -9.06
C HIS A 174 -8.51 -7.78 -7.88
N HIS A 175 -7.30 -8.08 -7.41
CA HIS A 175 -6.64 -7.30 -6.36
C HIS A 175 -6.44 -5.83 -6.76
N HIS A 176 -5.99 -5.57 -7.98
CA HIS A 176 -5.75 -4.22 -8.49
C HIS A 176 -7.05 -3.43 -8.63
N ILE A 177 -8.08 -4.04 -9.23
CA ILE A 177 -9.44 -3.47 -9.34
C ILE A 177 -9.98 -3.06 -7.97
N GLU A 178 -9.91 -3.97 -7.00
CA GLU A 178 -10.40 -3.74 -5.63
C GLU A 178 -9.57 -2.72 -4.85
N SER A 179 -8.32 -2.48 -5.26
CA SER A 179 -7.46 -1.47 -4.65
C SER A 179 -7.72 -0.08 -5.22
N VAL A 180 -8.11 0.01 -6.50
CA VAL A 180 -8.32 1.29 -7.20
C VAL A 180 -9.76 1.78 -7.05
N LEU A 181 -10.75 0.96 -7.40
CA LEU A 181 -12.12 1.45 -7.64
C LEU A 181 -12.84 2.02 -6.40
N PRO A 182 -12.78 1.42 -5.19
CA PRO A 182 -13.51 1.95 -4.03
C PRO A 182 -13.13 3.38 -3.64
N GLY A 183 -11.92 3.82 -4.02
CA GLY A 183 -11.41 5.14 -3.68
C GLY A 183 -11.67 6.24 -4.71
N LEU A 184 -12.35 5.93 -5.81
CA LEU A 184 -12.57 6.89 -6.90
C LEU A 184 -13.86 7.69 -6.72
N GLU A 185 -13.80 8.95 -7.16
CA GLU A 185 -14.97 9.84 -7.17
C GLU A 185 -16.03 9.27 -8.14
N THR A 186 -17.25 9.09 -7.65
CA THR A 186 -18.37 8.60 -8.45
C THR A 186 -19.37 9.71 -8.72
N LYS A 187 -19.94 9.72 -9.91
CA LYS A 187 -21.03 10.62 -10.31
C LYS A 187 -22.15 9.81 -10.96
N VAL A 188 -23.39 10.15 -10.65
CA VAL A 188 -24.57 9.55 -11.29
C VAL A 188 -25.24 10.63 -12.14
N GLU A 189 -25.44 10.34 -13.43
CA GLU A 189 -26.19 11.21 -14.35
C GLU A 189 -27.28 10.38 -15.04
N GLY A 190 -28.54 10.64 -14.69
CA GLY A 190 -29.66 9.80 -15.12
C GLY A 190 -29.49 8.36 -14.61
N ASP A 191 -29.58 7.39 -15.53
CA ASP A 191 -29.39 5.96 -15.24
C ASP A 191 -27.91 5.53 -15.34
N GLN A 192 -27.01 6.43 -15.74
CA GLN A 192 -25.60 6.12 -15.94
C GLN A 192 -24.76 6.48 -14.72
N ARG A 193 -23.74 5.65 -14.46
CA ARG A 193 -22.75 5.89 -13.40
C ARG A 193 -21.39 6.12 -14.03
N PHE A 194 -20.69 7.12 -13.51
CA PHE A 194 -19.37 7.50 -13.94
C PHE A 194 -18.40 7.41 -12.78
N ILE A 195 -17.17 6.98 -13.07
CA ILE A 195 -16.05 6.96 -12.14
C ILE A 195 -14.98 7.90 -12.69
N LYS A 196 -14.43 8.75 -11.82
CA LYS A 196 -13.33 9.64 -12.19
C LYS A 196 -12.01 8.87 -12.17
N MET A 197 -11.38 8.76 -13.34
CA MET A 197 -10.11 8.06 -13.56
C MET A 197 -9.22 8.95 -14.43
N ALA A 198 -7.94 9.12 -14.05
CA ALA A 198 -6.98 9.95 -14.78
C ALA A 198 -7.51 11.36 -15.15
N GLY A 199 -8.30 11.97 -14.25
CA GLY A 199 -8.86 13.31 -14.45
C GLY A 199 -10.11 13.39 -15.35
N LYS A 200 -10.64 12.26 -15.84
CA LYS A 200 -11.85 12.18 -16.67
C LYS A 200 -12.91 11.31 -16.03
N PHE A 201 -14.18 11.61 -16.27
CA PHE A 201 -15.29 10.73 -15.89
C PHE A 201 -15.49 9.67 -16.97
N ILE A 202 -15.43 8.40 -16.58
CA ILE A 202 -15.56 7.24 -17.45
C ILE A 202 -16.81 6.49 -17.02
N ASN A 203 -17.66 6.13 -17.99
CA ASN A 203 -18.85 5.34 -17.71
C ASN A 203 -18.44 3.97 -17.16
N VAL A 204 -19.06 3.52 -16.06
CA VAL A 204 -18.82 2.20 -15.45
C VAL A 204 -19.00 1.08 -16.48
N GLU A 205 -19.91 1.26 -17.44
CA GLU A 205 -20.14 0.28 -18.50
C GLU A 205 -19.00 0.19 -19.52
N GLU A 206 -18.13 1.21 -19.61
CA GLU A 206 -17.01 1.27 -20.55
C GLU A 206 -15.65 0.91 -19.91
N LEU A 207 -15.67 0.42 -18.66
CA LEU A 207 -14.46 0.04 -17.95
C LEU A 207 -13.69 -1.08 -18.67
N ASN A 208 -12.38 -0.87 -18.81
CA ASN A 208 -11.43 -1.82 -19.39
C ASN A 208 -10.33 -2.10 -18.36
N ILE A 209 -9.86 -3.35 -18.31
CA ILE A 209 -8.77 -3.76 -17.42
C ILE A 209 -7.51 -2.92 -17.63
N ASP A 210 -7.09 -2.68 -18.89
CA ASP A 210 -5.87 -1.93 -19.22
C ASP A 210 -5.88 -0.51 -18.62
N LEU A 211 -7.06 0.10 -18.58
CA LEU A 211 -7.26 1.43 -18.03
C LEU A 211 -7.11 1.41 -16.50
N ILE A 212 -7.64 0.38 -15.83
CA ILE A 212 -7.53 0.22 -14.38
C ILE A 212 -6.06 -0.04 -14.02
N GLU A 213 -5.35 -0.89 -14.76
CA GLU A 213 -3.93 -1.19 -14.58
C GLU A 213 -3.03 0.05 -14.72
N SER A 214 -3.42 1.00 -15.56
CA SER A 214 -2.68 2.27 -15.69
C SER A 214 -2.70 3.16 -14.44
N ILE A 215 -3.56 2.86 -13.45
CA ILE A 215 -3.71 3.63 -12.22
C ILE A 215 -2.88 3.02 -11.11
N ASN A 216 -2.05 3.84 -10.46
CA ASN A 216 -1.29 3.46 -9.27
C ASN A 216 -2.25 3.16 -8.09
N PRO A 217 -2.31 1.91 -7.58
CA PRO A 217 -3.20 1.53 -6.49
C PRO A 217 -2.76 2.12 -5.14
N PHE A 218 -1.52 2.60 -5.03
CA PHE A 218 -0.95 3.17 -3.79
C PHE A 218 -1.00 4.70 -3.75
N GLN A 219 -1.51 5.36 -4.79
CA GLN A 219 -1.53 6.81 -4.89
C GLN A 219 -2.24 7.47 -3.70
N ARG A 220 -3.38 6.93 -3.29
CA ARG A 220 -4.15 7.45 -2.15
C ARG A 220 -3.41 7.28 -0.82
N ALA A 221 -2.71 6.15 -0.65
CA ALA A 221 -1.88 5.90 0.51
C ALA A 221 -0.77 6.95 0.64
N TYR A 222 -0.14 7.27 -0.49
CA TYR A 222 0.86 8.33 -0.58
C TYR A 222 0.26 9.71 -0.29
N GLU A 223 -0.93 10.02 -0.80
CA GLU A 223 -1.61 11.29 -0.51
C GLU A 223 -1.91 11.46 0.98
N ILE A 224 -2.39 10.41 1.64
CA ILE A 224 -2.62 10.40 3.09
C ILE A 224 -1.31 10.63 3.84
N LEU A 225 -0.25 9.91 3.46
CA LEU A 225 1.08 10.09 4.06
C LEU A 225 1.56 11.54 3.89
N SER A 226 1.54 12.07 2.67
CA SER A 226 2.03 13.41 2.34
C SER A 226 1.29 14.56 3.03
N LYS A 227 0.03 14.33 3.42
CA LYS A 227 -0.76 15.29 4.22
C LYS A 227 -0.48 15.18 5.72
N ALA A 228 -0.02 14.01 6.16
CA ALA A 228 0.22 13.71 7.58
C ALA A 228 1.66 14.00 8.03
N VAL A 229 2.62 14.13 7.10
CA VAL A 229 4.02 14.43 7.40
C VAL A 229 4.52 15.64 6.63
N ASP A 230 5.43 16.40 7.24
CA ASP A 230 6.14 17.47 6.55
C ASP A 230 7.24 16.93 5.62
N LYS A 231 7.86 17.85 4.85
CA LYS A 231 8.88 17.51 3.86
C LYS A 231 10.13 16.89 4.50
N ASP A 232 10.49 17.30 5.71
CA ASP A 232 11.72 16.87 6.37
C ASP A 232 11.55 15.46 6.95
N ILE A 233 10.38 15.16 7.54
CA ILE A 233 10.00 13.82 7.97
C ILE A 233 9.89 12.90 6.75
N LEU A 234 9.25 13.32 5.65
CA LEU A 234 9.16 12.50 4.45
C LEU A 234 10.56 12.18 3.89
N LYS A 235 11.48 13.14 3.90
CA LYS A 235 12.86 12.89 3.48
C LYS A 235 13.57 11.93 4.44
N ALA A 236 13.37 12.06 5.74
CA ALA A 236 13.93 11.17 6.75
C ALA A 236 13.38 9.73 6.60
N VAL A 237 12.08 9.58 6.31
CA VAL A 237 11.42 8.31 5.95
C VAL A 237 12.12 7.67 4.77
N GLN A 238 12.29 8.43 3.68
CA GLN A 238 12.93 7.97 2.46
C GLN A 238 14.37 7.52 2.70
N GLN A 239 15.14 8.29 3.47
CA GLN A 239 16.52 7.96 3.82
C GLN A 239 16.62 6.70 4.69
N ALA A 240 15.83 6.61 5.75
CA ALA A 240 15.82 5.48 6.69
C ALA A 240 15.52 4.14 5.99
N ILE A 241 14.53 4.14 5.10
CA ILE A 241 14.12 2.95 4.36
C ILE A 241 15.18 2.54 3.34
N THR A 242 15.73 3.50 2.60
CA THR A 242 16.80 3.26 1.62
C THR A 242 18.03 2.65 2.30
N LEU A 243 18.43 3.18 3.46
CA LEU A 243 19.54 2.69 4.25
C LEU A 243 19.34 1.25 4.70
N LYS A 244 18.16 0.91 5.24
CA LYS A 244 17.84 -0.44 5.73
C LYS A 244 17.90 -1.51 4.63
N ASN A 245 17.66 -1.12 3.38
CA ASN A 245 17.63 -2.02 2.22
C ASN A 245 18.95 -2.13 1.47
N THR A 246 19.92 -1.32 1.83
CA THR A 246 21.21 -1.38 1.17
C THR A 246 21.99 -2.55 1.79
N LYS A 247 22.19 -3.64 1.04
CA LYS A 247 23.08 -4.77 1.40
C LYS A 247 24.58 -4.38 1.44
N MET A 248 24.88 -3.10 1.57
CA MET A 248 26.21 -2.57 1.39
C MET A 248 26.85 -2.37 2.76
N THR A 249 28.07 -2.84 2.86
CA THR A 249 28.91 -2.72 4.05
C THR A 249 29.53 -1.33 4.14
N LEU A 250 30.00 -0.93 5.33
CA LEU A 250 30.71 0.33 5.53
C LEU A 250 31.95 0.44 4.62
N GLU A 251 32.65 -0.67 4.42
CA GLU A 251 33.85 -0.74 3.60
C GLU A 251 33.54 -0.53 2.10
N GLU A 252 32.45 -1.10 1.61
CA GLU A 252 31.96 -0.84 0.24
C GLU A 252 31.49 0.61 0.06
N ALA A 253 30.84 1.19 1.08
CA ALA A 253 30.43 2.59 1.06
C ALA A 253 31.64 3.55 1.00
N LYS A 254 32.70 3.28 1.78
CA LYS A 254 33.97 4.04 1.73
C LYS A 254 34.64 3.92 0.38
N TYR A 255 34.62 2.73 -0.24
CA TYR A 255 35.18 2.50 -1.57
C TYR A 255 34.49 3.34 -2.66
N LEU A 256 33.19 3.62 -2.49
CA LEU A 256 32.42 4.44 -3.43
C LEU A 256 32.55 5.96 -3.20
N PHE A 257 33.15 6.39 -2.08
CA PHE A 257 33.31 7.81 -1.74
C PHE A 257 34.02 8.65 -2.81
N PRO A 258 35.10 8.19 -3.46
CA PRO A 258 35.71 8.93 -4.57
C PRO A 258 34.73 9.17 -5.72
N LYS A 259 33.93 8.17 -6.07
CA LYS A 259 32.92 8.26 -7.15
C LYS A 259 31.75 9.18 -6.77
N ILE A 260 31.40 9.26 -5.49
CA ILE A 260 30.42 10.24 -4.99
C ILE A 260 30.94 11.66 -5.22
N ASN A 261 32.22 11.92 -4.91
CA ASN A 261 32.83 13.23 -5.13
C ASN A 261 32.91 13.59 -6.63
N GLU A 262 33.21 12.61 -7.48
CA GLU A 262 33.17 12.77 -8.95
C GLU A 262 31.76 13.11 -9.43
N PHE A 263 30.73 12.42 -8.93
CA PHE A 263 29.34 12.71 -9.26
C PHE A 263 28.95 14.14 -8.84
N TYR A 264 29.33 14.55 -7.63
CA TYR A 264 29.06 15.89 -7.12
C TYR A 264 29.76 16.97 -7.97
N ALA A 265 31.02 16.73 -8.34
CA ALA A 265 31.78 17.63 -9.21
C ALA A 265 31.15 17.76 -10.61
N ALA A 266 30.60 16.68 -11.16
CA ALA A 266 29.99 16.67 -12.48
C ALA A 266 28.56 17.26 -12.51
N ASN A 267 27.76 17.02 -11.47
CA ASN A 267 26.32 17.34 -11.46
C ASN A 267 25.96 18.55 -10.58
N GLY A 268 26.90 19.05 -9.76
CA GLY A 268 26.67 20.17 -8.83
C GLY A 268 25.68 19.85 -7.71
N ARG A 269 25.34 18.56 -7.53
CA ARG A 269 24.40 18.06 -6.53
C ARG A 269 24.84 16.68 -6.05
N GLU A 270 24.36 16.31 -4.87
CA GLU A 270 24.56 14.98 -4.33
C GLU A 270 23.78 13.92 -5.14
N PRO A 271 24.28 12.68 -5.21
CA PRO A 271 23.57 11.58 -5.85
C PRO A 271 22.28 11.28 -5.08
N ASP A 272 21.18 11.16 -5.81
CA ASP A 272 19.87 10.85 -5.25
C ASP A 272 19.68 9.32 -5.16
N ALA A 273 19.47 8.83 -3.95
CA ALA A 273 19.23 7.42 -3.69
C ALA A 273 17.89 6.91 -4.24
N ASN A 274 17.02 7.83 -4.69
CA ASN A 274 15.74 7.55 -5.35
C ASN A 274 15.75 7.91 -6.85
N SER A 275 16.94 8.14 -7.45
CA SER A 275 17.06 8.42 -8.89
C SER A 275 16.54 7.27 -9.75
N SER A 276 16.19 7.55 -11.00
CA SER A 276 15.92 6.51 -12.00
C SER A 276 17.19 5.84 -12.52
N ASP A 277 18.37 6.44 -12.31
CA ASP A 277 19.66 5.87 -12.70
C ASP A 277 20.19 4.90 -11.63
N PRO A 278 20.37 3.59 -11.95
CA PRO A 278 20.90 2.61 -11.01
C PRO A 278 22.27 2.97 -10.41
N VAL A 279 23.13 3.65 -11.18
CA VAL A 279 24.46 4.08 -10.70
C VAL A 279 24.32 5.20 -9.68
N GLU A 280 23.47 6.20 -9.98
CA GLU A 280 23.17 7.28 -9.05
C GLU A 280 22.51 6.77 -7.77
N VAL A 281 21.57 5.83 -7.88
CA VAL A 281 20.93 5.18 -6.73
C VAL A 281 21.97 4.51 -5.83
N MET A 282 22.94 3.80 -6.42
CA MET A 282 24.02 3.14 -5.69
C MET A 282 24.92 4.16 -4.97
N LEU A 283 25.29 5.27 -5.62
CA LEU A 283 26.09 6.33 -5.02
C LEU A 283 25.31 7.08 -3.92
N GLY A 284 24.02 7.34 -4.12
CA GLY A 284 23.15 7.98 -3.15
C GLY A 284 22.96 7.13 -1.89
N ARG A 285 22.80 5.81 -2.06
CA ARG A 285 22.80 4.84 -0.95
C ARG A 285 24.13 4.85 -0.19
N ALA A 286 25.25 4.93 -0.89
CA ALA A 286 26.58 4.98 -0.28
C ALA A 286 26.82 6.25 0.53
N LEU A 287 26.41 7.40 0.00
CA LEU A 287 26.49 8.67 0.72
C LEU A 287 25.64 8.66 2.00
N ALA A 288 24.42 8.12 1.93
CA ALA A 288 23.55 8.02 3.11
C ALA A 288 24.19 7.16 4.20
N TYR A 289 24.82 6.04 3.83
CA TYR A 289 25.42 5.09 4.78
C TYR A 289 26.62 5.70 5.51
N LEU A 290 27.46 6.44 4.79
CA LEU A 290 28.62 7.14 5.36
C LEU A 290 28.20 8.21 6.37
N ARG A 291 27.15 8.99 6.08
CA ARG A 291 26.61 10.02 6.99
C ARG A 291 26.11 9.42 8.30
N ARG A 292 25.42 8.27 8.22
CA ARG A 292 24.96 7.57 9.41
C ARG A 292 26.12 7.07 10.27
N ALA A 293 27.13 6.47 9.65
CA ALA A 293 28.31 6.00 10.36
C ALA A 293 29.09 7.15 11.05
N GLU A 294 29.13 8.32 10.41
CA GLU A 294 29.71 9.54 10.99
C GLU A 294 28.87 10.07 12.17
N ALA A 295 27.55 10.10 12.03
CA ALA A 295 26.64 10.49 13.11
C ALA A 295 26.76 9.56 14.33
N GLU A 296 26.79 8.25 14.11
CA GLU A 296 26.96 7.23 15.17
C GLU A 296 28.36 7.29 15.83
N SER A 297 29.39 7.72 15.09
CA SER A 297 30.75 7.91 15.63
C SER A 297 30.88 9.19 16.46
N ASN A 298 30.09 10.22 16.17
CA ASN A 298 30.12 11.50 16.89
C ASN A 298 29.27 11.50 18.18
N LEU A 299 28.48 10.44 18.40
CA LEU A 299 27.66 10.22 19.58
C LEU A 299 28.34 9.37 20.68
N LYS A 300 29.54 8.82 20.40
CA LYS A 300 30.39 8.09 21.36
C LYS A 300 31.52 8.95 21.91
#